data_AF-A0A7T3ZX81-F1
#
_entry.id   AF-A0A7T3ZX81-F1
#
_cell.length_a   1.000
_cell.length_b   1.000
_cell.length_c   1.000
_cell.angle_alpha   90.00
_cell.angle_beta   90.00
_cell.angle_gamma   90.00
#
_symmetry.space_group_name_H-M   'P 1'
#
loop_
_entity.id
_entity.type
_entity.pdbx_description
1 polymer ?
#
loop_
_entity_poly.entity_id
_entity_poly.type
_entity_poly.pdbx_seq_one_letter_code
_entity_poly.pdbx_strand_id
1 'polypeptide(L)'
;MTKQRTAVILSVFAVLGILIGAGGTSLALWSDTAHGDGEISSGYEHFAAGRVDDSQPANDGRVTVGIGPADAETLIRDGEVAIPLQTDSLSQGNKGLRYELTPPAWSDGIFGASDVIVFPVSAPGDCTVANAPAAQGELTSTPVSADYSDTTAPTTEYWCVTATLKNNGTVGEYENTATVTAEDPAGTEVEAKDSWKATVGLGLDPKKEPTHEITFAYETFRPGGEQP
;
A
#
# COMPACT_ATOMS: atom_id res chain seq x y z
N MET A 1 37.04 -25.47 -16.23
CA MET A 1 37.13 -25.73 -17.69
C MET A 1 36.30 -26.98 -17.94
N THR A 2 35.22 -27.03 -18.71
CA THR A 2 34.79 -26.20 -19.84
C THR A 2 33.26 -26.30 -19.95
N LYS A 3 32.68 -25.23 -20.50
CA LYS A 3 31.26 -24.93 -20.74
C LYS A 3 30.49 -26.03 -21.48
N GLN A 4 29.18 -26.15 -21.17
CA GLN A 4 28.05 -25.95 -22.09
C GLN A 4 26.84 -26.79 -21.64
N ARG A 5 25.78 -26.11 -21.17
CA ARG A 5 24.42 -26.65 -21.14
C ARG A 5 23.53 -25.59 -21.78
N THR A 6 23.42 -25.64 -23.09
CA THR A 6 22.39 -24.94 -23.86
C THR A 6 21.30 -25.97 -24.10
N ALA A 7 20.25 -25.93 -23.29
CA ALA A 7 19.07 -26.76 -23.49
C ALA A 7 18.21 -26.10 -24.56
N VAL A 8 18.24 -26.73 -25.73
CA VAL A 8 17.35 -26.54 -26.87
C VAL A 8 15.93 -26.90 -26.45
N ILE A 9 14.97 -25.98 -26.64
CA ILE A 9 13.54 -26.34 -26.68
C ILE A 9 13.08 -26.13 -28.12
N LEU A 10 13.01 -27.25 -28.84
CA LEU A 10 12.47 -27.42 -30.18
C LEU A 10 11.15 -28.18 -30.04
N SER A 11 10.03 -27.53 -30.35
CA SER A 11 8.70 -28.15 -30.46
C SER A 11 7.69 -27.07 -30.85
N VAL A 12 6.77 -27.18 -31.81
CA VAL A 12 6.32 -28.23 -32.74
C VAL A 12 5.57 -27.45 -33.84
N PHE A 13 5.87 -27.65 -35.11
CA PHE A 13 4.92 -27.37 -36.20
C PHE A 13 4.96 -28.55 -37.16
N ALA A 14 3.99 -29.43 -37.02
CA ALA A 14 3.71 -30.52 -37.94
C ALA A 14 2.24 -30.44 -38.34
N VAL A 15 1.94 -29.81 -39.48
CA VAL A 15 0.72 -30.08 -40.26
C VAL A 15 1.02 -29.94 -41.75
N LEU A 16 0.91 -31.09 -42.44
CA LEU A 16 0.65 -31.37 -43.86
C LEU A 16 1.32 -30.54 -44.97
N GLY A 17 2.17 -31.22 -45.74
CA GLY A 17 2.61 -30.79 -47.06
C GLY A 17 2.93 -31.96 -47.98
N ILE A 18 1.93 -32.77 -48.35
CA ILE A 18 2.05 -33.72 -49.47
C ILE A 18 0.74 -33.70 -50.26
N LEU A 19 0.78 -33.22 -51.50
CA LEU A 19 0.31 -33.94 -52.71
C LEU A 19 0.60 -33.13 -54.00
N ILE A 20 1.63 -33.61 -54.73
CA ILE A 20 1.72 -33.86 -56.19
C ILE A 20 1.36 -32.73 -57.17
N GLY A 21 2.34 -32.34 -58.00
CA GLY A 21 2.15 -31.52 -59.19
C GLY A 21 1.73 -32.30 -60.43
N ALA A 22 1.01 -31.63 -61.33
CA ALA A 22 1.19 -31.64 -62.79
C ALA A 22 0.14 -30.70 -63.45
N GLY A 23 0.60 -29.62 -64.08
CA GLY A 23 -0.15 -28.89 -65.10
C GLY A 23 -0.79 -27.57 -64.67
N GLY A 24 -0.43 -26.47 -65.35
CA GLY A 24 -1.22 -25.24 -65.41
C GLY A 24 -0.65 -24.06 -64.62
N THR A 25 -0.25 -23.02 -65.34
CA THR A 25 0.23 -21.73 -64.83
C THR A 25 -0.87 -20.95 -64.10
N SER A 26 -0.75 -20.86 -62.76
CA SER A 26 -1.36 -19.80 -61.95
C SER A 26 -0.49 -19.58 -60.71
N LEU A 27 0.41 -18.60 -60.75
CA LEU A 27 1.05 -18.07 -59.53
C LEU A 27 -0.01 -17.29 -58.74
N ALA A 28 -0.84 -18.01 -57.98
CA ALA A 28 -1.66 -17.38 -56.95
C ALA A 28 -0.74 -17.10 -55.74
N LEU A 29 -0.27 -15.85 -55.63
CA LEU A 29 0.22 -15.31 -54.37
C LEU A 29 -0.94 -15.26 -53.37
N TRP A 30 -1.22 -16.38 -52.70
CA TRP A 30 -1.71 -16.33 -51.34
C TRP A 30 -0.61 -15.77 -50.43
N SER A 31 -0.64 -14.45 -50.25
CA SER A 31 -0.07 -13.81 -49.08
C SER A 31 -0.92 -14.26 -47.89
N ASP A 32 -0.45 -15.27 -47.15
CA ASP A 32 -0.97 -15.51 -45.81
C ASP A 32 -0.51 -14.35 -44.94
N THR A 33 -1.36 -13.33 -44.82
CA THR A 33 -1.22 -12.30 -43.79
C THR A 33 -1.67 -12.94 -42.47
N ALA A 34 -0.82 -13.80 -41.91
CA ALA A 34 -1.02 -14.31 -40.57
C ALA A 34 -0.98 -13.12 -39.60
N HIS A 35 -2.17 -12.70 -39.15
CA HIS A 35 -2.29 -11.84 -37.97
C HIS A 35 -1.99 -12.75 -36.79
N GLY A 36 -0.71 -12.83 -36.44
CA GLY A 36 -0.31 -13.30 -35.13
C GLY A 36 -0.45 -12.13 -34.18
N ASP A 37 -1.38 -12.22 -33.24
CA ASP A 37 -1.34 -11.45 -31.99
C ASP A 37 -0.17 -12.00 -31.15
N GLY A 38 1.04 -11.73 -31.62
CA GLY A 38 2.26 -12.04 -30.90
C GLY A 38 2.58 -10.88 -29.98
N GLU A 39 2.28 -11.02 -28.68
CA GLU A 39 2.80 -10.08 -27.70
C GLU A 39 4.30 -10.32 -27.53
N ILE A 40 5.13 -9.55 -28.23
CA ILE A 40 6.56 -9.47 -27.94
C ILE A 40 6.69 -8.66 -26.64
N SER A 41 6.65 -9.34 -25.50
CA SER A 41 7.02 -8.78 -24.21
C SER A 41 8.55 -8.69 -24.08
N SER A 42 9.20 -7.94 -24.97
CA SER A 42 10.61 -7.59 -24.83
C SER A 42 10.73 -6.31 -23.99
N GLY A 43 10.57 -6.43 -22.68
CA GLY A 43 10.73 -5.33 -21.73
C GLY A 43 10.72 -5.85 -20.30
N TYR A 44 11.60 -5.34 -19.46
CA TYR A 44 11.61 -5.62 -18.03
C TYR A 44 10.47 -4.89 -17.32
N GLU A 45 9.84 -5.57 -16.37
CA GLU A 45 8.77 -5.06 -15.52
C GLU A 45 9.10 -5.39 -14.07
N HIS A 46 8.96 -4.42 -13.19
CA HIS A 46 9.18 -4.57 -11.76
C HIS A 46 8.32 -3.59 -10.98
N PHE A 47 7.65 -4.11 -9.96
CA PHE A 47 6.97 -3.32 -8.95
C PHE A 47 7.37 -3.84 -7.57
N ALA A 48 7.68 -2.94 -6.66
CA ALA A 48 7.91 -3.24 -5.25
C ALA A 48 7.22 -2.20 -4.38
N ALA A 49 6.81 -2.60 -3.18
CA ALA A 49 6.26 -1.70 -2.17
C ALA A 49 6.69 -2.15 -0.78
N GLY A 50 6.72 -1.23 0.18
CA GLY A 50 7.07 -1.56 1.55
C GLY A 50 7.30 -0.34 2.42
N ARG A 51 7.95 -0.55 3.57
CA ARG A 51 8.50 0.56 4.33
C ARG A 51 9.71 1.13 3.58
N VAL A 52 10.03 2.39 3.86
CA VAL A 52 11.24 3.01 3.33
C VAL A 52 12.45 2.14 3.62
N ASP A 53 13.28 1.92 2.60
CA ASP A 53 14.46 1.03 2.63
C ASP A 53 14.20 -0.48 2.86
N ASP A 54 12.93 -0.91 2.89
CA ASP A 54 12.51 -2.32 3.04
C ASP A 54 11.33 -2.64 2.09
N SER A 55 11.45 -2.20 0.83
CA SER A 55 10.48 -2.55 -0.21
C SER A 55 10.64 -4.00 -0.66
N GLN A 56 9.52 -4.67 -0.87
CA GLN A 56 9.47 -6.07 -1.30
C GLN A 56 8.83 -6.15 -2.68
N PRO A 57 9.39 -7.00 -3.59
CA PRO A 57 8.84 -7.14 -4.92
C PRO A 57 7.44 -7.75 -4.89
N ALA A 58 6.62 -7.33 -5.84
CA ALA A 58 5.30 -7.87 -6.03
C ALA A 58 5.33 -9.34 -6.43
N ASN A 59 4.43 -10.10 -5.81
CA ASN A 59 4.12 -11.47 -6.20
C ASN A 59 2.70 -11.46 -6.77
N ASP A 60 2.53 -12.01 -7.97
CA ASP A 60 1.23 -12.08 -8.66
C ASP A 60 0.50 -10.73 -8.75
N GLY A 61 1.24 -9.66 -9.07
CA GLY A 61 0.66 -8.32 -9.24
C GLY A 61 0.42 -7.55 -7.94
N ARG A 62 0.82 -8.09 -6.78
CA ARG A 62 0.49 -7.50 -5.46
C ARG A 62 1.64 -7.52 -4.46
N VAL A 63 1.62 -6.53 -3.56
CA VAL A 63 2.45 -6.46 -2.36
C VAL A 63 1.57 -6.08 -1.17
N THR A 64 1.78 -6.68 -0.01
CA THR A 64 1.15 -6.25 1.25
C THR A 64 2.17 -5.64 2.19
N VAL A 65 1.79 -4.55 2.85
CA VAL A 65 2.63 -3.85 3.83
C VAL A 65 1.93 -3.85 5.18
N GLY A 66 2.59 -4.42 6.19
CA GLY A 66 2.05 -4.56 7.53
C GLY A 66 2.27 -3.33 8.42
N ILE A 67 1.18 -2.84 9.01
CA ILE A 67 1.14 -1.85 10.08
C ILE A 67 0.68 -2.56 11.36
N GLY A 68 1.42 -2.48 12.45
CA GLY A 68 1.20 -3.42 13.56
C GLY A 68 1.65 -2.94 14.94
N PRO A 69 1.95 -3.87 15.86
CA PRO A 69 2.22 -3.58 17.27
C PRO A 69 3.25 -2.47 17.54
N ALA A 70 4.33 -2.40 16.75
CA ALA A 70 5.36 -1.39 16.94
C ALA A 70 4.87 0.04 16.61
N ASP A 71 4.02 0.16 15.58
CA ASP A 71 3.42 1.44 15.21
C ASP A 71 2.33 1.83 16.21
N ALA A 72 1.54 0.85 16.67
CA ALA A 72 0.54 1.05 17.71
C ALA A 72 1.16 1.47 19.06
N GLU A 73 2.35 0.97 19.40
CA GLU A 73 3.09 1.40 20.58
C GLU A 73 3.48 2.88 20.48
N THR A 74 3.89 3.33 19.30
CA THR A 74 4.17 4.76 19.04
C THR A 74 2.90 5.59 19.13
N LEU A 75 1.81 5.14 18.52
CA LEU A 75 0.51 5.80 18.54
C LEU A 75 -0.06 5.97 19.96
N ILE A 76 0.06 4.96 20.83
CA ILE A 76 -0.37 5.07 22.22
C ILE A 76 0.54 5.99 23.03
N ARG A 77 1.86 5.95 22.79
CA ARG A 77 2.83 6.77 23.53
C ARG A 77 2.72 8.25 23.18
N ASP A 78 2.64 8.56 21.90
CA ASP A 78 2.77 9.92 21.38
C ASP A 78 1.39 10.53 21.03
N GLY A 79 0.32 9.70 21.03
CA GLY A 79 -1.04 10.09 20.64
C GLY A 79 -1.25 10.12 19.13
N GLU A 80 -0.17 10.00 18.36
CA GLU A 80 -0.16 10.03 16.91
C GLU A 80 1.03 9.25 16.35
N VAL A 81 0.94 8.84 15.08
CA VAL A 81 2.03 8.17 14.36
C VAL A 81 1.98 8.52 12.88
N ALA A 82 3.16 8.63 12.25
CA ALA A 82 3.32 8.78 10.81
C ALA A 82 4.28 7.70 10.30
N ILE A 83 3.87 6.95 9.28
CA ILE A 83 4.57 5.77 8.78
C ILE A 83 4.82 5.97 7.29
N PRO A 84 6.07 6.26 6.88
CA PRO A 84 6.40 6.43 5.47
C PRO A 84 6.51 5.07 4.78
N LEU A 85 5.88 4.98 3.63
CA LEU A 85 5.93 3.84 2.72
C LEU A 85 6.58 4.26 1.40
N GLN A 86 7.14 3.28 0.70
CA GLN A 86 7.83 3.47 -0.58
C GLN A 86 7.27 2.50 -1.61
N THR A 87 7.15 2.96 -2.86
CA THR A 87 6.95 2.10 -4.03
C THR A 87 8.09 2.32 -5.03
N ASP A 88 8.50 1.25 -5.70
CA ASP A 88 9.49 1.27 -6.77
C ASP A 88 8.85 0.66 -8.02
N SER A 89 8.74 1.45 -9.09
CA SER A 89 8.03 1.08 -10.31
C SER A 89 8.93 1.18 -11.54
N LEU A 90 9.02 0.11 -12.32
CA LEU A 90 9.78 0.06 -13.56
C LEU A 90 9.02 -0.75 -14.60
N SER A 91 8.83 -0.17 -15.78
CA SER A 91 8.28 -0.87 -16.93
C SER A 91 8.93 -0.34 -18.20
N GLN A 92 9.45 -1.26 -19.03
CA GLN A 92 10.18 -0.93 -20.26
C GLN A 92 9.34 -1.17 -21.52
N GLY A 93 9.76 -0.54 -22.60
CA GLY A 93 9.09 -0.52 -23.89
C GLY A 93 7.88 0.40 -23.87
N ASN A 94 6.89 0.11 -24.71
CA ASN A 94 5.60 0.79 -24.70
C ASN A 94 4.66 0.12 -23.68
N LYS A 95 5.04 0.13 -22.40
CA LYS A 95 4.26 -0.45 -21.29
C LYS A 95 4.23 0.55 -20.14
N GLY A 96 3.06 1.12 -19.87
CA GLY A 96 2.83 1.90 -18.66
C GLY A 96 2.59 0.99 -17.47
N LEU A 97 2.76 1.54 -16.27
CA LEU A 97 2.51 0.86 -15.00
C LEU A 97 1.68 1.79 -14.14
N ARG A 98 0.58 1.26 -13.60
CA ARG A 98 -0.24 1.92 -12.58
C ARG A 98 -0.47 0.98 -11.41
N TYR A 99 -0.78 1.53 -10.26
CA TYR A 99 -1.16 0.75 -9.09
C TYR A 99 -2.24 1.45 -8.27
N GLU A 100 -2.92 0.64 -7.47
CA GLU A 100 -3.92 1.06 -6.49
C GLU A 100 -3.50 0.56 -5.10
N LEU A 101 -3.71 1.40 -4.08
CA LEU A 101 -3.58 1.03 -2.68
C LEU A 101 -4.97 0.75 -2.10
N THR A 102 -5.10 -0.37 -1.41
CA THR A 102 -6.28 -0.73 -0.64
C THR A 102 -5.89 -0.82 0.83
N PRO A 103 -6.20 0.19 1.65
CA PRO A 103 -6.06 0.11 3.10
C PRO A 103 -7.01 -0.95 3.68
N PRO A 104 -6.66 -1.57 4.81
CA PRO A 104 -7.54 -2.49 5.49
C PRO A 104 -8.72 -1.74 6.13
N ALA A 105 -9.75 -2.49 6.51
CA ALA A 105 -10.76 -1.96 7.41
C ALA A 105 -10.12 -1.78 8.79
N TRP A 106 -9.80 -0.53 9.16
CA TRP A 106 -9.20 -0.20 10.44
C TRP A 106 -10.13 -0.44 11.64
N SER A 107 -11.20 -1.24 11.58
CA SER A 107 -12.27 -1.23 12.59
C SER A 107 -11.90 -1.74 13.99
N ASP A 108 -10.77 -2.43 14.12
CA ASP A 108 -10.36 -3.10 15.35
C ASP A 108 -9.07 -2.51 15.94
N GLY A 109 -8.86 -2.75 17.24
CA GLY A 109 -7.63 -2.38 17.93
C GLY A 109 -7.43 -0.87 18.12
N ILE A 110 -6.18 -0.49 18.33
CA ILE A 110 -5.73 0.90 18.54
C ILE A 110 -5.92 1.71 17.25
N PHE A 111 -5.65 1.13 16.09
CA PHE A 111 -5.88 1.82 14.82
C PHE A 111 -7.38 2.05 14.56
N GLY A 112 -8.28 1.19 15.07
CA GLY A 112 -9.73 1.45 15.01
C GLY A 112 -10.27 2.48 15.98
N ALA A 113 -9.56 2.69 17.08
CA ALA A 113 -9.79 3.83 17.95
C ALA A 113 -9.17 5.14 17.42
N SER A 114 -8.61 5.14 16.21
CA SER A 114 -7.89 6.28 15.66
C SER A 114 -8.54 6.80 14.38
N ASP A 115 -8.16 8.01 13.98
CA ASP A 115 -8.42 8.53 12.64
C ASP A 115 -7.19 8.24 11.78
N VAL A 116 -7.34 7.36 10.79
CA VAL A 116 -6.26 6.88 9.93
C VAL A 116 -6.45 7.42 8.51
N ILE A 117 -5.39 8.00 7.93
CA ILE A 117 -5.38 8.54 6.58
C ILE A 117 -4.13 8.08 5.84
N VAL A 118 -4.29 7.75 4.56
CA VAL A 118 -3.19 7.38 3.66
C VAL A 118 -3.11 8.41 2.54
N PHE A 119 -1.93 8.98 2.27
CA PHE A 119 -1.79 10.03 1.26
C PHE A 119 -0.38 10.05 0.63
N PRO A 120 -0.24 10.52 -0.62
CA PRO A 120 1.07 10.58 -1.27
C PRO A 120 1.91 11.72 -0.70
N VAL A 121 3.23 11.53 -0.65
CA VAL A 121 4.20 12.54 -0.20
C VAL A 121 5.39 12.61 -1.16
N SER A 122 6.07 13.76 -1.21
CA SER A 122 7.20 13.95 -2.14
C SER A 122 8.50 13.32 -1.64
N ALA A 123 8.67 13.19 -0.33
CA ALA A 123 9.80 12.53 0.31
C ALA A 123 9.37 11.83 1.61
N PRO A 124 10.13 10.83 2.10
CA PRO A 124 9.86 10.18 3.39
C PRO A 124 9.73 11.15 4.57
N GLY A 125 10.54 12.21 4.58
CA GLY A 125 10.54 13.22 5.63
C GLY A 125 9.29 14.10 5.66
N ASP A 126 8.51 14.13 4.57
CA ASP A 126 7.25 14.87 4.51
C ASP A 126 6.10 14.06 5.13
N CYS A 127 6.32 12.78 5.45
CA CYS A 127 5.34 11.94 6.13
C CYS A 127 5.21 12.35 7.60
N THR A 128 4.30 13.28 7.85
CA THR A 128 3.98 13.79 9.18
C THR A 128 2.47 13.94 9.34
N VAL A 129 1.99 13.85 10.58
CA VAL A 129 0.57 14.04 10.91
C VAL A 129 0.11 15.45 10.55
N ALA A 130 0.98 16.45 10.72
CA ALA A 130 0.70 17.85 10.36
C ALA A 130 0.44 18.07 8.86
N ASN A 131 1.01 17.22 8.00
CA ASN A 131 0.82 17.27 6.56
C ASN A 131 -0.37 16.43 6.08
N ALA A 132 -1.06 15.72 6.98
CA ALA A 132 -2.19 14.88 6.61
C ALA A 132 -3.35 15.72 6.06
N PRO A 133 -3.94 15.33 4.93
CA PRO A 133 -5.14 16.00 4.41
C PRO A 133 -6.32 15.75 5.35
N ALA A 134 -7.33 16.61 5.29
CA ALA A 134 -8.53 16.47 6.13
C ALA A 134 -9.40 15.26 5.76
N ALA A 135 -9.23 14.69 4.57
CA ALA A 135 -9.99 13.55 4.08
C ALA A 135 -9.13 12.66 3.18
N GLN A 136 -9.53 11.40 3.07
CA GLN A 136 -8.90 10.42 2.20
C GLN A 136 -9.01 10.86 0.73
N GLY A 137 -7.85 11.01 0.09
CA GLY A 137 -7.76 11.29 -1.34
C GLY A 137 -7.75 10.02 -2.19
N GLU A 138 -7.46 10.19 -3.47
CA GLU A 138 -7.25 9.08 -4.40
C GLU A 138 -6.05 8.22 -3.97
N LEU A 139 -6.21 6.91 -4.10
CA LEU A 139 -5.22 5.90 -3.71
C LEU A 139 -4.68 5.16 -4.94
N THR A 140 -4.57 5.86 -6.06
CA THR A 140 -4.00 5.33 -7.29
C THR A 140 -2.78 6.17 -7.69
N SER A 141 -1.84 5.56 -8.41
CA SER A 141 -0.78 6.30 -9.11
C SER A 141 -0.40 5.62 -10.42
N THR A 142 0.11 6.40 -11.36
CA THR A 142 0.63 5.94 -12.65
C THR A 142 2.08 6.45 -12.84
N PRO A 143 3.06 5.84 -12.13
CA PRO A 143 4.44 6.31 -12.12
C PRO A 143 5.19 6.09 -13.43
N VAL A 144 4.72 5.17 -14.28
CA VAL A 144 5.33 4.88 -15.58
C VAL A 144 4.28 5.08 -16.67
N SER A 145 4.49 6.06 -17.55
CA SER A 145 3.64 6.26 -18.72
C SER A 145 3.84 5.12 -19.74
N ALA A 146 2.90 4.97 -20.68
CA ALA A 146 3.01 3.97 -21.73
C ALA A 146 3.91 4.39 -22.91
N ASP A 147 4.58 5.54 -22.82
CA ASP A 147 5.56 5.98 -23.81
C ASP A 147 6.74 5.01 -23.86
N TYR A 148 7.40 4.93 -25.01
CA TYR A 148 8.58 4.08 -25.14
C TYR A 148 9.66 4.48 -24.15
N SER A 149 10.08 3.53 -23.31
CA SER A 149 11.18 3.72 -22.36
C SER A 149 12.14 2.52 -22.37
N ASP A 150 13.44 2.79 -22.35
CA ASP A 150 14.51 1.80 -22.14
C ASP A 150 15.23 1.99 -20.80
N THR A 151 14.68 2.84 -19.91
CA THR A 151 15.26 3.09 -18.59
C THR A 151 15.37 1.79 -17.79
N THR A 152 16.40 1.71 -16.97
CA THR A 152 16.59 0.61 -16.01
C THR A 152 16.46 1.10 -14.57
N ALA A 153 16.30 2.40 -14.34
CA ALA A 153 16.11 2.97 -13.03
C ALA A 153 14.62 2.98 -12.70
N PRO A 154 14.20 2.38 -11.56
CA PRO A 154 12.82 2.50 -11.10
C PRO A 154 12.45 3.95 -10.77
N THR A 155 11.19 4.29 -11.03
CA THR A 155 10.54 5.48 -10.47
C THR A 155 10.14 5.15 -9.04
N THR A 156 10.70 5.88 -8.07
CA THR A 156 10.36 5.75 -6.66
C THR A 156 9.31 6.80 -6.28
N GLU A 157 8.24 6.38 -5.62
CA GLU A 157 7.23 7.25 -5.02
C GLU A 157 7.09 6.95 -3.52
N TYR A 158 6.50 7.89 -2.78
CA TYR A 158 6.32 7.76 -1.33
C TYR A 158 4.87 7.99 -0.93
N TRP A 159 4.43 7.21 0.04
CA TRP A 159 3.13 7.34 0.67
C TRP A 159 3.31 7.52 2.18
N CYS A 160 2.35 8.14 2.82
CA CYS A 160 2.33 8.34 4.25
C CYS A 160 1.04 7.75 4.83
N VAL A 161 1.18 6.89 5.84
CA VAL A 161 0.07 6.44 6.68
C VAL A 161 0.16 7.20 7.99
N THR A 162 -0.83 8.02 8.29
CA THR A 162 -0.93 8.73 9.57
C THR A 162 -2.09 8.21 10.37
N ALA A 163 -1.91 8.11 11.68
CA ALA A 163 -2.99 7.84 12.62
C ALA A 163 -2.92 8.79 13.81
N THR A 164 -4.07 9.32 14.22
CA THR A 164 -4.21 10.13 15.44
C THR A 164 -5.26 9.50 16.34
N LEU A 165 -4.90 9.27 17.61
CA LEU A 165 -5.77 8.58 18.55
C LEU A 165 -6.93 9.48 18.96
N LYS A 166 -8.16 8.99 18.81
CA LYS A 166 -9.37 9.77 19.16
C LYS A 166 -9.36 10.09 20.65
N ASN A 167 -9.63 11.35 20.99
CA ASN A 167 -9.65 11.86 22.36
C ASN A 167 -8.36 11.55 23.16
N ASN A 168 -7.21 11.42 22.50
CA ASN A 168 -5.95 10.96 23.11
C ASN A 168 -6.09 9.64 23.89
N GLY A 169 -6.99 8.77 23.43
CA GLY A 169 -7.28 7.50 24.07
C GLY A 169 -8.07 7.61 25.37
N THR A 170 -8.63 8.78 25.67
CA THR A 170 -9.51 8.98 26.82
C THR A 170 -10.92 8.51 26.50
N VAL A 171 -11.42 7.58 27.31
CA VAL A 171 -12.79 7.02 27.22
C VAL A 171 -13.73 7.75 28.18
N GLY A 172 -13.20 8.36 29.25
CA GLY A 172 -13.99 9.15 30.17
C GLY A 172 -13.14 9.87 31.19
N GLU A 173 -13.71 10.92 31.77
CA GLU A 173 -13.13 11.67 32.87
C GLU A 173 -14.13 11.71 34.01
N TYR A 174 -13.62 11.59 35.23
CA TYR A 174 -14.45 11.76 36.43
C TYR A 174 -13.74 12.69 37.41
N GLU A 175 -14.54 13.58 37.99
CA GLU A 175 -14.15 14.44 39.09
C GLU A 175 -14.95 14.01 40.32
N ASN A 176 -14.25 13.63 41.38
CA ASN A 176 -14.86 13.32 42.66
C ASN A 176 -14.51 14.42 43.64
N THR A 177 -15.48 14.78 44.49
CA THR A 177 -15.26 15.71 45.60
C THR A 177 -15.70 15.02 46.88
N ALA A 178 -14.76 14.81 47.81
CA ALA A 178 -15.06 14.40 49.17
C ALA A 178 -15.37 15.65 50.00
N THR A 179 -16.46 15.60 50.75
CA THR A 179 -16.85 16.64 51.71
C THR A 179 -16.88 16.03 53.11
N VAL A 180 -16.18 16.65 54.06
CA VAL A 180 -16.20 16.29 55.48
C VAL A 180 -16.82 17.45 56.24
N THR A 181 -17.87 17.18 57.02
CA THR A 181 -18.47 18.15 57.93
C THR A 181 -18.25 17.73 59.38
N ALA A 182 -18.05 18.70 60.26
CA ALA A 182 -17.97 18.51 61.70
C ALA A 182 -18.67 19.66 62.41
N GLU A 183 -19.22 19.42 63.60
CA GLU A 183 -19.87 20.46 64.40
C GLU A 183 -18.98 20.77 65.61
N ASP A 184 -18.72 22.04 65.86
CA ASP A 184 -18.00 22.47 67.06
C ASP A 184 -18.91 22.40 68.31
N PRO A 185 -18.34 22.44 69.53
CA PRO A 185 -19.14 22.41 70.76
C PRO A 185 -20.09 23.60 70.95
N ALA A 186 -19.99 24.65 70.13
CA ALA A 186 -20.88 25.82 70.14
C ALA A 186 -22.02 25.69 69.11
N GLY A 187 -22.08 24.58 68.35
CA GLY A 187 -23.10 24.31 67.34
C GLY A 187 -22.76 24.86 65.94
N THR A 188 -21.50 25.23 65.70
CA THR A 188 -21.03 25.74 64.41
C THR A 188 -20.59 24.57 63.53
N GLU A 189 -21.20 24.41 62.36
CA GLU A 189 -20.75 23.43 61.37
C GLU A 189 -19.51 23.96 60.62
N VAL A 190 -18.46 23.14 60.56
CA VAL A 190 -17.25 23.35 59.77
C VAL A 190 -17.18 22.32 58.65
N GLU A 191 -16.82 22.76 57.46
CA GLU A 191 -16.74 21.94 56.26
C GLU A 191 -15.32 21.94 55.70
N ALA A 192 -14.84 20.78 55.27
CA ALA A 192 -13.64 20.63 54.46
C ALA A 192 -13.99 19.85 53.18
N LYS A 193 -13.48 20.31 52.04
CA LYS A 193 -13.66 19.66 50.74
C LYS A 193 -12.31 19.35 50.13
N ASP A 194 -12.19 18.17 49.54
CA ASP A 194 -11.05 17.78 48.72
C ASP A 194 -11.57 17.18 47.41
N SER A 195 -10.92 17.49 46.29
CA SER A 195 -11.31 17.00 44.98
C SER A 195 -10.16 16.36 44.23
N TRP A 196 -10.47 15.28 43.52
CA TRP A 196 -9.54 14.62 42.63
C TRP A 196 -10.19 14.27 41.29
N LYS A 197 -9.36 14.28 40.25
CA LYS A 197 -9.74 13.91 38.90
C LYS A 197 -9.07 12.60 38.53
N ALA A 198 -9.76 11.76 37.76
CA ALA A 198 -9.08 10.70 37.05
C ALA A 198 -9.65 10.51 35.65
N THR A 199 -8.74 10.08 34.78
CA THR A 199 -8.98 9.86 33.36
C THR A 199 -8.95 8.36 33.12
N VAL A 200 -9.99 7.84 32.47
CA VAL A 200 -10.07 6.44 32.05
C VAL A 200 -9.55 6.38 30.62
N GLY A 201 -8.37 5.80 30.45
CA GLY A 201 -7.81 5.51 29.14
C GLY A 201 -8.38 4.25 28.51
N LEU A 202 -8.20 4.11 27.20
CA LEU A 202 -8.35 2.85 26.48
C LEU A 202 -7.36 1.85 27.06
N GLY A 203 -7.85 0.80 27.72
CA GLY A 203 -7.04 -0.31 28.23
C GLY A 203 -6.50 -1.23 27.12
N LEU A 204 -6.15 -0.66 25.96
CA LEU A 204 -5.64 -1.38 24.80
C LEU A 204 -4.15 -1.66 24.99
N ASP A 205 -3.74 -2.88 24.70
CA ASP A 205 -2.35 -3.34 24.78
C ASP A 205 -1.73 -3.32 23.39
N PRO A 206 -0.75 -2.43 23.09
CA PRO A 206 -0.11 -2.37 21.78
C PRO A 206 0.46 -3.71 21.29
N LYS A 207 0.90 -4.57 22.22
CA LYS A 207 1.46 -5.89 21.87
C LYS A 207 0.42 -6.87 21.34
N LYS A 208 -0.87 -6.58 21.56
CA LYS A 208 -2.00 -7.37 21.07
C LYS A 208 -2.64 -6.77 19.83
N GLU A 209 -2.11 -5.65 19.32
CA GLU A 209 -2.62 -5.07 18.08
C GLU A 209 -2.44 -6.07 16.92
N PRO A 210 -3.49 -6.37 16.14
CA PRO A 210 -3.34 -7.15 14.93
C PRO A 210 -2.44 -6.42 13.92
N THR A 211 -1.80 -7.18 13.03
CA THR A 211 -1.15 -6.55 11.87
C THR A 211 -2.22 -6.23 10.82
N HIS A 212 -2.34 -4.95 10.50
CA HIS A 212 -3.20 -4.41 9.47
C HIS A 212 -2.43 -4.35 8.15
N GLU A 213 -2.95 -4.98 7.10
CA GLU A 213 -2.26 -5.09 5.81
C GLU A 213 -2.81 -4.09 4.78
N ILE A 214 -1.95 -3.18 4.32
CA ILE A 214 -2.25 -2.33 3.17
C ILE A 214 -1.80 -3.08 1.91
N THR A 215 -2.70 -3.24 0.95
CA THR A 215 -2.41 -3.94 -0.31
C THR A 215 -2.09 -2.94 -1.41
N PHE A 216 -0.98 -3.15 -2.11
CA PHE A 216 -0.63 -2.46 -3.35
C PHE A 216 -0.87 -3.44 -4.50
N ALA A 217 -1.80 -3.14 -5.40
CA ALA A 217 -2.06 -3.95 -6.58
C ALA A 217 -1.65 -3.15 -7.82
N TYR A 218 -0.79 -3.72 -8.65
CA TYR A 218 -0.29 -3.05 -9.84
C TYR A 218 -0.70 -3.79 -11.12
N GLU A 219 -0.81 -3.03 -12.20
CA GLU A 219 -1.04 -3.56 -13.54
C GLU A 219 -0.22 -2.78 -14.58
N THR A 220 0.06 -3.43 -15.70
CA THR A 220 0.67 -2.77 -16.86
C THR A 220 -0.34 -2.55 -17.98
N PHE A 221 -0.14 -1.49 -18.76
CA PHE A 221 -1.03 -1.12 -19.85
C PHE A 221 -0.27 -0.64 -21.08
N ARG A 222 -0.92 -0.69 -22.25
CA ARG A 222 -0.33 -0.29 -23.54
C ARG A 222 -0.90 1.05 -24.01
N PRO A 223 -0.20 1.80 -24.88
CA PRO A 223 -0.76 2.98 -25.52
C PRO A 223 -2.06 2.64 -26.27
N GLY A 224 -3.12 3.40 -26.03
CA GLY A 224 -4.42 3.19 -26.68
C GLY A 224 -5.25 2.01 -26.17
N GLY A 225 -4.79 1.30 -25.12
CA GLY A 225 -5.64 0.40 -24.36
C GLY A 225 -6.68 1.19 -23.54
N GLU A 226 -7.91 0.69 -23.43
CA GLU A 226 -8.94 1.31 -22.61
C GLU A 226 -8.47 1.43 -21.16
N GLN A 227 -8.61 2.63 -20.58
CA GLN A 227 -8.61 2.79 -19.14
C GLN A 227 -9.93 2.16 -18.64
N PRO A 228 -9.89 1.19 -17.70
CA PRO A 228 -11.10 0.75 -17.02
C PRO A 228 -11.75 1.90 -16.24
#